data_AF-X6LA36-F1
#
_entry.id   AF-X6LA36-F1
#
_cell.length_a   1.000
_cell.length_b   1.000
_cell.length_c   1.000
_cell.angle_alpha   90.00
_cell.angle_beta   90.00
_cell.angle_gamma   90.00
#
_symmetry.space_group_name_H-M   'P 1'
#
loop_
_entity.id
_entity.type
_entity.pdbx_description
1 polymer ?
#
loop_
_entity_poly.entity_id
_entity_poly.type
_entity_poly.pdbx_seq_one_letter_code
_entity_poly.pdbx_strand_id
1 'polypeptide(L)'
;MNVKFCLQEQFAWNAKVDSEDKCTQMILLTWVRYDQYIQQTMQISAMWNYSIDFNLIYTILRSVQGGIDQAIEALSVFEAWKMQTNNIKKYKKKKKEFIERRCRNHDINLFSIFLVEEGFIKETSIEFAAVNTINNGIPFVEKDKVTKKQ
;
A
#
# COMPACT_ATOMS: atom_id res chain seq x y z
N MET A 1 -8.06 12.37 24.28
CA MET A 1 -7.07 13.43 23.96
C MET A 1 -6.33 12.98 22.71
N ASN A 2 -6.28 13.79 21.65
CA ASN A 2 -5.52 13.48 20.44
C ASN A 2 -4.21 14.26 20.49
N VAL A 3 -3.09 13.54 20.49
CA VAL A 3 -1.75 14.15 20.51
C VAL A 3 -1.01 13.67 19.27
N LYS A 4 -0.39 14.60 18.54
CA LYS A 4 0.41 14.33 17.35
C LYS A 4 1.88 14.34 17.73
N PHE A 5 2.61 13.27 17.45
CA PHE A 5 4.05 13.17 17.72
C PHE A 5 4.81 13.11 16.37
N CYS A 6 5.51 14.19 15.96
CA CYS A 6 6.70 14.19 15.05
C CYS A 6 7.13 15.61 14.60
N LEU A 7 8.37 15.74 14.11
CA LEU A 7 9.05 16.94 13.56
C LEU A 7 8.67 17.28 12.09
N GLN A 8 7.98 16.40 11.36
CA GLN A 8 7.44 16.63 10.00
C GLN A 8 6.08 15.94 9.84
N GLU A 9 5.08 16.63 9.29
CA GLU A 9 3.68 16.16 9.34
C GLU A 9 3.41 14.86 8.59
N GLN A 10 4.17 14.54 7.53
CA GLN A 10 3.92 13.38 6.68
C GLN A 10 4.46 12.05 7.25
N PHE A 11 5.38 12.12 8.21
CA PHE A 11 5.92 10.96 8.93
C PHE A 11 5.43 10.93 10.38
N ALA A 12 4.43 11.76 10.69
CA ALA A 12 3.85 11.84 12.01
C ALA A 12 3.00 10.61 12.33
N TRP A 13 2.89 10.34 13.62
CA TRP A 13 1.97 9.35 14.17
C TRP A 13 0.84 10.07 14.89
N ASN A 14 -0.39 9.63 14.62
CA ASN A 14 -1.56 9.95 15.41
C ASN A 14 -1.55 9.04 16.64
N ALA A 15 -1.71 9.61 17.83
CA ALA A 15 -1.90 8.86 19.05
C ALA A 15 -3.33 9.07 19.56
N LYS A 16 -4.04 7.97 19.81
CA LYS A 16 -5.34 7.98 20.47
C LYS A 16 -5.37 6.97 21.60
N VAL A 17 -6.13 7.26 22.64
CA VAL A 17 -6.42 6.29 23.70
C VAL A 17 -7.34 5.22 23.11
N ASP A 18 -6.90 3.97 23.14
CA ASP A 18 -7.65 2.82 22.66
C ASP A 18 -8.51 2.23 23.78
N SER A 19 -7.92 2.06 24.96
CA SER A 19 -8.60 1.65 26.19
C SER A 19 -7.87 2.18 27.42
N GLU A 20 -8.57 2.26 28.54
CA GLU A 20 -8.01 2.74 29.80
C GLU A 20 -8.69 2.01 30.97
N ASP A 21 -7.88 1.54 31.91
CA ASP A 21 -8.31 0.97 33.19
C ASP A 21 -7.69 1.75 34.37
N LYS A 22 -7.89 1.27 35.61
CA LYS A 22 -7.42 1.98 36.82
C LYS A 22 -5.91 2.22 36.86
N CYS A 23 -5.10 1.39 36.21
CA CYS A 23 -3.64 1.43 36.29
C CYS A 23 -2.95 1.48 34.91
N THR A 24 -3.69 1.27 33.82
CA THR A 24 -3.13 1.10 32.47
C THR A 24 -3.90 1.93 31.45
N GLN A 25 -3.16 2.56 30.54
CA GLN A 25 -3.72 3.20 29.35
C GLN A 25 -3.08 2.59 28.10
N MET A 26 -3.90 2.05 27.20
CA MET A 26 -3.45 1.61 25.89
C MET A 26 -3.56 2.77 24.90
N ILE A 27 -2.45 3.08 24.24
CA ILE A 27 -2.39 4.10 23.20
C ILE A 27 -2.25 3.40 21.85
N LEU A 28 -3.21 3.64 20.95
CA LEU A 28 -3.11 3.23 19.56
C LEU A 28 -2.38 4.33 18.77
N LEU A 29 -1.26 3.94 18.16
CA LEU A 29 -0.50 4.76 17.24
C LEU A 29 -0.84 4.38 15.80
N THR A 30 -1.28 5.34 15.00
CA THR A 30 -1.51 5.17 13.56
C THR A 30 -0.64 6.14 12.77
N TRP A 31 -0.06 5.68 11.66
CA TRP A 31 0.74 6.55 10.81
C TRP A 31 -0.20 7.55 10.09
N VAL A 32 0.07 8.85 10.18
CA VAL A 32 -0.79 9.90 9.60
C VAL A 32 -1.04 9.65 8.11
N ARG A 33 -0.01 9.24 7.38
CA ARG A 33 -0.13 8.94 5.94
C ARG A 33 -0.95 7.68 5.68
N TYR A 34 -1.04 6.74 6.61
CA TYR A 34 -1.94 5.60 6.47
C TYR A 34 -3.40 6.03 6.68
N ASP A 35 -3.67 6.78 7.76
CA ASP A 35 -5.01 7.26 8.09
C ASP A 35 -5.63 8.12 6.99
N GLN A 36 -4.81 8.88 6.26
CA GLN A 36 -5.26 9.68 5.12
C GLN A 36 -5.93 8.86 4.01
N TYR A 37 -5.47 7.63 3.75
CA TYR A 37 -5.92 6.85 2.59
C TYR A 37 -6.75 5.62 2.97
N ILE A 38 -6.87 5.27 4.25
CA ILE A 38 -7.53 4.02 4.70
C ILE A 38 -8.95 3.87 4.15
N GLN A 39 -9.76 4.94 4.19
CA GLN A 39 -11.15 4.91 3.72
C GLN A 39 -11.25 4.72 2.21
N GLN A 40 -10.40 5.41 1.45
CA GLN A 40 -10.35 5.29 -0.02
C GLN A 40 -9.87 3.90 -0.45
N THR A 41 -8.87 3.35 0.26
CA THR A 41 -8.41 1.98 0.04
C THR A 41 -9.54 0.97 0.27
N MET A 42 -10.30 1.12 1.35
CA MET A 42 -11.44 0.25 1.65
C MET A 42 -12.55 0.37 0.60
N GLN A 43 -12.87 1.59 0.17
CA GLN A 43 -13.88 1.83 -0.86
C GLN A 43 -13.51 1.16 -2.19
N ILE A 44 -12.28 1.41 -2.69
CA ILE A 44 -11.81 0.79 -3.93
C ILE A 44 -11.75 -0.73 -3.78
N SER A 45 -11.23 -1.23 -2.66
CA SER A 45 -11.21 -2.67 -2.40
C SER A 45 -12.61 -3.29 -2.48
N ALA A 46 -13.63 -2.65 -1.91
CA ALA A 46 -15.00 -3.15 -1.97
C ALA A 46 -15.54 -3.22 -3.40
N MET A 47 -15.21 -2.24 -4.26
CA MET A 47 -15.57 -2.27 -5.70
C MET A 47 -14.98 -3.48 -6.42
N TRP A 48 -13.79 -3.91 -6.00
CA TRP A 48 -13.10 -5.09 -6.53
C TRP A 48 -13.35 -6.37 -5.72
N ASN A 49 -14.42 -6.40 -4.90
CA ASN A 49 -14.77 -7.54 -4.04
C ASN A 49 -13.59 -8.05 -3.19
N TYR A 50 -12.74 -7.15 -2.69
CA TYR A 50 -11.58 -7.43 -1.85
C TYR A 50 -10.52 -8.36 -2.49
N SER A 51 -10.54 -8.49 -3.81
CA SER A 51 -9.61 -9.34 -4.56
C SER A 51 -8.22 -8.71 -4.76
N ILE A 52 -8.11 -7.39 -4.59
CA ILE A 52 -6.89 -6.63 -4.80
C ILE A 52 -6.19 -6.39 -3.46
N ASP A 53 -4.86 -6.51 -3.45
CA ASP A 53 -4.03 -6.20 -2.29
C ASP A 53 -4.18 -4.72 -1.87
N PHE A 54 -4.45 -4.49 -0.58
CA PHE A 54 -4.70 -3.14 -0.06
C PHE A 54 -3.45 -2.26 -0.15
N ASN A 55 -2.24 -2.84 -0.05
CA ASN A 55 -1.01 -2.07 -0.20
C ASN A 55 -0.78 -1.62 -1.64
N LEU A 56 -1.23 -2.41 -2.62
CA LEU A 56 -1.26 -1.99 -4.03
C LEU A 56 -2.22 -0.81 -4.21
N ILE A 57 -3.46 -0.92 -3.75
CA ILE A 57 -4.45 0.17 -3.84
C ILE A 57 -3.91 1.44 -3.17
N TYR A 58 -3.38 1.31 -1.95
CA TYR A 58 -2.75 2.40 -1.22
C TYR A 58 -1.59 3.04 -2.01
N THR A 59 -0.71 2.22 -2.59
CA THR A 59 0.43 2.70 -3.39
C THR A 59 -0.05 3.49 -4.61
N ILE A 60 -1.07 3.01 -5.31
CA ILE A 60 -1.68 3.70 -6.45
C ILE A 60 -2.31 5.01 -6.00
N LEU A 61 -3.16 4.99 -4.96
CA LEU A 61 -3.81 6.18 -4.39
C LEU A 61 -2.81 7.27 -4.06
N ARG A 62 -1.67 6.91 -3.47
CA ARG A 62 -0.62 7.89 -3.19
C ARG A 62 -0.01 8.49 -4.45
N SER A 63 0.25 7.68 -5.47
CA SER A 63 0.83 8.15 -6.73
C SER A 63 -0.09 9.15 -7.43
N VAL A 64 -1.41 8.99 -7.28
CA VAL A 64 -2.44 9.90 -7.81
C VAL A 64 -2.97 10.90 -6.78
N GLN A 65 -2.26 11.09 -5.66
CA GLN A 65 -2.59 12.07 -4.60
C GLN A 65 -4.01 11.96 -4.04
N GLY A 66 -4.54 10.73 -3.93
CA GLY A 66 -5.87 10.44 -3.38
C GLY A 66 -7.01 10.56 -4.37
N GLY A 67 -6.73 10.80 -5.66
CA GLY A 67 -7.73 10.75 -6.71
C GLY A 67 -8.32 9.35 -6.88
N ILE A 68 -9.56 9.14 -6.44
CA ILE A 68 -10.21 7.82 -6.49
C ILE A 68 -10.43 7.37 -7.94
N ASP A 69 -10.93 8.26 -8.80
CA ASP A 69 -11.20 7.93 -10.21
C ASP A 69 -9.91 7.56 -10.95
N GLN A 70 -8.84 8.33 -10.74
CA GLN A 70 -7.52 8.04 -11.30
C GLN A 70 -6.95 6.73 -10.74
N ALA A 71 -7.18 6.43 -9.46
CA ALA A 71 -6.72 5.18 -8.87
C ALA A 71 -7.46 3.97 -9.45
N ILE A 72 -8.78 4.09 -9.67
CA ILE A 72 -9.59 3.04 -10.30
C ILE A 72 -9.13 2.82 -11.75
N GLU A 73 -8.90 3.88 -12.51
CA GLU A 73 -8.39 3.80 -13.87
C GLU A 73 -7.02 3.11 -13.91
N ALA A 74 -6.06 3.58 -13.11
CA ALA A 74 -4.73 3.00 -13.03
C ALA A 74 -4.76 1.52 -12.62
N LEU A 75 -5.62 1.16 -11.66
CA LEU A 75 -5.79 -0.23 -11.23
C LEU A 75 -6.39 -1.09 -12.35
N SER A 76 -7.34 -0.56 -13.11
CA SER A 76 -7.95 -1.26 -14.25
C SER A 76 -6.93 -1.53 -15.36
N VAL A 77 -6.11 -0.54 -15.71
CA VAL A 77 -5.01 -0.70 -16.68
C VAL A 77 -3.99 -1.72 -16.20
N PHE A 78 -3.59 -1.63 -14.92
CA PHE A 78 -2.64 -2.56 -14.34
C PHE A 78 -3.16 -4.00 -14.31
N GLU A 79 -4.40 -4.24 -13.88
CA GLU A 79 -4.96 -5.59 -13.84
C GLU A 79 -5.10 -6.19 -15.25
N ALA A 80 -5.48 -5.38 -16.25
CA ALA A 80 -5.47 -5.82 -17.65
C ALA A 80 -4.05 -6.19 -18.13
N TRP A 81 -3.03 -5.40 -17.78
CA TRP A 81 -1.63 -5.72 -18.07
C TRP A 81 -1.17 -7.01 -17.35
N LYS A 82 -1.58 -7.21 -16.10
CA LYS A 82 -1.21 -8.36 -15.25
C LYS A 82 -1.78 -9.68 -15.77
N MET A 83 -2.97 -9.65 -16.39
CA MET A 83 -3.60 -10.83 -17.01
C MET A 83 -2.81 -11.39 -18.21
N GLN A 84 -1.91 -10.62 -18.80
CA GLN A 84 -1.07 -11.11 -19.88
C GLN A 84 -0.03 -12.10 -19.36
N THR A 85 -0.10 -13.35 -19.82
CA THR A 85 0.76 -14.46 -19.34
C THR A 85 2.25 -14.19 -19.43
N ASN A 86 2.69 -13.37 -20.40
CA ASN A 86 4.09 -12.98 -20.56
C ASN A 86 4.60 -12.14 -19.37
N ASN A 87 3.76 -11.30 -18.78
CA ASN A 87 4.16 -10.41 -17.69
C ASN A 87 4.36 -11.17 -16.38
N ILE A 88 3.50 -12.18 -16.11
CA ILE A 88 3.69 -13.10 -14.99
C ILE A 88 5.02 -13.88 -15.12
N LYS A 89 5.38 -14.30 -16.34
CA LYS A 89 6.67 -14.98 -16.59
C LYS A 89 7.85 -14.05 -16.32
N LYS A 90 7.78 -12.78 -16.70
CA LYS A 90 8.82 -11.77 -16.40
C LYS A 90 9.03 -11.64 -14.89
N TYR A 91 7.93 -11.54 -14.11
CA TYR A 91 8.02 -11.49 -12.66
C TYR A 91 8.68 -12.74 -12.07
N LYS A 92 8.29 -13.93 -12.53
CA LYS A 92 8.90 -15.19 -12.04
C LYS A 92 10.42 -15.22 -12.22
N LYS A 93 10.96 -14.65 -13.30
CA LYS A 93 12.41 -14.55 -13.53
C LYS A 93 13.11 -13.63 -12.52
N LYS A 94 12.48 -12.52 -12.13
CA LYS A 94 13.03 -11.52 -11.19
C LYS A 94 12.67 -11.79 -9.73
N LYS A 95 11.75 -12.72 -9.43
CA LYS A 95 11.18 -12.96 -8.10
C LYS A 95 12.24 -13.14 -7.01
N LYS A 96 13.33 -13.88 -7.30
CA LYS A 96 14.42 -14.12 -6.35
C LYS A 96 15.08 -12.81 -5.90
N GLU A 97 15.36 -11.92 -6.86
CA GLU A 97 16.01 -10.64 -6.61
C GLU A 97 15.15 -9.70 -5.75
N PHE A 98 13.83 -9.67 -6.00
CA PHE A 98 12.89 -8.96 -5.13
C PHE A 98 12.94 -9.49 -3.68
N ILE A 99 12.96 -10.81 -3.49
CA ILE A 99 13.02 -11.42 -2.15
C ILE A 99 14.33 -11.08 -1.44
N GLU A 100 15.46 -11.11 -2.15
CA GLU A 100 16.78 -10.73 -1.62
C GLU A 100 16.81 -9.26 -1.18
N ARG A 101 16.06 -8.39 -1.86
CA ARG A 101 15.84 -6.98 -1.50
C ARG A 101 14.70 -6.77 -0.51
N ARG A 102 14.24 -7.85 0.16
CA ARG A 102 13.17 -7.86 1.17
C ARG A 102 11.80 -7.38 0.65
N CYS A 103 11.60 -7.33 -0.66
CA CYS A 103 10.35 -6.95 -1.30
C CYS A 103 9.43 -8.17 -1.42
N ARG A 104 8.69 -8.48 -0.35
CA ARG A 104 7.87 -9.70 -0.27
C ARG A 104 6.46 -9.56 -0.85
N ASN A 105 5.92 -8.34 -0.95
CA ASN A 105 4.59 -8.12 -1.52
C ASN A 105 4.62 -8.32 -3.04
N HIS A 106 3.96 -9.39 -3.52
CA HIS A 106 4.00 -9.80 -4.91
C HIS A 106 3.28 -8.83 -5.85
N ASP A 107 2.16 -8.25 -5.42
CA ASP A 107 1.39 -7.29 -6.21
C ASP A 107 2.16 -5.98 -6.39
N ILE A 108 2.84 -5.48 -5.34
CA ILE A 108 3.75 -4.33 -5.46
C ILE A 108 4.90 -4.64 -6.41
N ASN A 109 5.51 -5.82 -6.33
CA ASN A 109 6.60 -6.19 -7.22
C ASN A 109 6.15 -6.22 -8.70
N LEU A 110 4.97 -6.79 -8.98
CA LEU A 110 4.37 -6.80 -10.32
C LEU A 110 4.07 -5.38 -10.80
N PHE A 111 3.48 -4.55 -9.95
CA PHE A 111 3.19 -3.16 -10.24
C PHE A 111 4.46 -2.36 -10.53
N SER A 112 5.55 -2.64 -9.81
CA SER A 112 6.84 -1.99 -10.05
C SER A 112 7.43 -2.37 -11.42
N ILE A 113 7.20 -3.59 -11.91
CA ILE A 113 7.58 -3.97 -13.28
C ILE A 113 6.74 -3.21 -14.29
N PHE A 114 5.42 -3.16 -14.09
CA PHE A 114 4.49 -2.41 -14.94
C PHE A 114 4.90 -0.94 -15.07
N LEU A 115 5.18 -0.25 -13.96
CA LEU A 115 5.57 1.16 -13.98
C LEU A 115 6.84 1.43 -14.81
N VAL A 116 7.81 0.52 -14.79
CA VAL A 116 9.02 0.64 -15.61
C VAL A 116 8.72 0.41 -17.09
N GLU A 117 7.91 -0.60 -17.40
CA GLU A 117 7.59 -0.93 -18.80
C GLU A 117 6.80 0.17 -19.49
N GLU A 118 5.87 0.81 -18.77
CA GLU A 118 5.09 1.94 -19.27
C GLU A 118 5.85 3.28 -19.17
N GLY A 119 7.07 3.28 -18.64
CA GLY A 119 7.91 4.48 -18.55
C GLY A 119 7.44 5.53 -17.54
N PHE A 120 6.60 5.14 -16.56
CA PHE A 120 6.12 6.03 -15.51
C PHE A 120 7.20 6.37 -14.47
N ILE A 121 8.22 5.54 -14.34
CA ILE A 121 9.33 5.72 -13.40
C ILE A 121 10.68 5.53 -14.11
N LYS A 122 11.73 6.13 -13.56
CA LYS A 122 13.10 6.06 -14.12
C LYS A 122 13.95 4.99 -13.46
N GLU A 123 13.59 4.63 -12.23
CA GLU A 123 14.24 3.62 -11.41
C GLU A 123 13.97 2.21 -11.96
N THR A 124 14.78 1.24 -11.55
CA THR A 124 14.45 -0.16 -11.81
C THR A 124 13.26 -0.61 -10.97
N SER A 125 12.57 -1.66 -11.42
CA SER A 125 11.41 -2.22 -10.71
C SER A 125 11.75 -2.66 -9.29
N ILE A 126 13.00 -3.08 -9.05
CA ILE A 126 13.47 -3.56 -7.75
C ILE A 126 13.82 -2.40 -6.82
N GLU A 127 14.47 -1.35 -7.34
CA GLU A 127 14.72 -0.12 -6.56
C GLU A 127 13.41 0.51 -6.13
N PHE A 128 12.45 0.65 -7.04
CA PHE A 128 11.13 1.17 -6.72
C PHE A 128 10.44 0.34 -5.64
N ALA A 129 10.37 -1.00 -5.80
CA ALA A 129 9.75 -1.87 -4.80
C ALA A 129 10.45 -1.79 -3.43
N ALA A 130 11.78 -1.69 -3.42
CA ALA A 130 12.56 -1.58 -2.19
C ALA A 130 12.28 -0.24 -1.49
N VAL A 131 12.32 0.87 -2.21
CA VAL A 131 12.00 2.21 -1.70
C VAL A 131 10.56 2.25 -1.18
N ASN A 132 9.60 1.69 -1.92
CA ASN A 132 8.20 1.63 -1.52
C ASN A 132 8.03 0.79 -0.24
N THR A 133 8.73 -0.34 -0.13
CA THR A 133 8.71 -1.20 1.05
C THR A 133 9.30 -0.47 2.27
N ILE A 134 10.45 0.19 2.11
CA ILE A 134 11.13 0.92 3.19
C ILE A 134 10.30 2.10 3.68
N ASN A 135 9.77 2.91 2.75
CA ASN A 135 9.10 4.15 3.11
C ASN A 135 7.66 3.95 3.61
N ASN A 136 7.03 2.82 3.26
CA ASN A 136 5.61 2.60 3.54
C ASN A 136 5.36 1.45 4.49
N GLY A 137 6.32 0.55 4.70
CA GLY A 137 6.24 -0.52 5.69
C GLY A 137 5.19 -1.60 5.40
N ILE A 138 4.53 -1.59 4.24
CA ILE A 138 3.38 -2.46 3.91
C ILE A 138 2.29 -2.28 4.98
N PRO A 139 1.57 -1.14 4.96
CA PRO A 139 0.76 -0.73 6.10
C PRO A 139 -0.49 -1.60 6.33
N PHE A 140 -0.89 -2.40 5.35
CA PHE A 140 -1.99 -3.35 5.46
C PHE A 140 -1.51 -4.79 5.58
N VAL A 141 -2.06 -5.50 6.55
CA VAL A 141 -1.85 -6.93 6.81
C VAL A 141 -3.17 -7.70 6.71
N GLU A 142 -3.11 -9.03 6.68
CA GLU A 142 -4.28 -9.88 6.38
C GLU A 142 -5.48 -9.63 7.32
N LYS A 143 -5.22 -9.31 8.59
CA LYS A 143 -6.26 -9.00 9.58
C LYS A 143 -7.10 -7.76 9.22
N ASP A 144 -6.56 -6.83 8.42
CA ASP A 144 -7.23 -5.59 8.04
C ASP A 144 -8.33 -5.83 6.99
N LYS A 145 -8.29 -6.98 6.28
CA LYS A 145 -9.37 -7.42 5.38
C LYS A 145 -10.60 -7.92 6.14
N VAL A 146 -10.40 -8.38 7.38
CA VAL A 146 -11.46 -9.01 8.20
C VAL A 146 -12.20 -7.99 9.06
N THR A 147 -11.69 -6.76 9.16
CA THR A 147 -12.32 -5.67 9.92
C THR A 147 -13.57 -5.13 9.19
N LYS A 148 -14.58 -6.00 9.08
CA LYS A 148 -15.98 -5.60 8.97
C LYS A 148 -16.38 -5.03 10.33
N LYS A 149 -16.97 -3.84 10.31
CA LYS A 149 -17.56 -3.08 11.42
C LYS A 149 -16.59 -2.10 12.11
N GLN A 150 -16.66 -0.85 11.67
CA GLN A 150 -17.21 0.16 12.57
C GLN A 150 -18.67 0.38 12.18
#